data_AF-A0A6G5A5M5-F1
#
_entry.id   AF-A0A6G5A5M5-F1
#
_cell.length_a   1.000
_cell.length_b   1.000
_cell.length_c   1.000
_cell.angle_alpha   90.00
_cell.angle_beta   90.00
_cell.angle_gamma   90.00
#
_symmetry.space_group_name_H-M   'P 1'
#
loop_
_entity.id
_entity.type
_entity.pdbx_description
1 polymer ?
#
loop_
_entity_poly.entity_id
_entity_poly.type
_entity_poly.pdbx_seq_one_letter_code
_entity_poly.pdbx_strand_id
1 'polypeptide(L)'
;MAKFLNTSDPIWSYMTTSNMRRYDCKVDVTDDMHDEDVLFRRFFGYRRVIISDWMLFLHGHLYQKSTRYRATTAIYNAMKVSFREQGTPLDTETLLFQDMNNTCGIVEVGDMASAGQGLTYELRVKNSSIEAPNQTDCFKEYQKMVKKAKVTVTYLPACQNILIGMNNIIAGGSPDNGAIGLLYFISWI
;
A
#
# COMPACT_ATOMS: atom_id res chain seq x y z
N MET A 1 3.15 -4.04 -12.36
CA MET A 1 3.07 -4.23 -10.90
C MET A 1 4.44 -4.57 -10.36
N ALA A 2 5.07 -5.68 -10.81
CA ALA A 2 6.41 -6.08 -10.38
C ALA A 2 7.43 -4.92 -10.38
N LYS A 3 7.64 -4.26 -11.53
CA LYS A 3 8.54 -3.10 -11.65
C LYS A 3 8.16 -1.95 -10.71
N PHE A 4 6.87 -1.73 -10.51
CA PHE A 4 6.38 -0.64 -9.66
C PHE A 4 6.64 -0.91 -8.19
N LEU A 5 6.52 -2.16 -7.72
CA LEU A 5 6.71 -2.52 -6.31
C LEU A 5 8.18 -2.78 -5.94
N ASN A 6 9.05 -3.05 -6.92
CA ASN A 6 10.48 -3.26 -6.71
C ASN A 6 11.20 -1.94 -6.35
N THR A 7 11.04 -1.48 -5.11
CA THR A 7 11.71 -0.31 -4.54
C THR A 7 11.64 -0.38 -3.01
N SER A 8 12.56 0.31 -2.34
CA SER A 8 12.48 0.61 -0.90
C SER A 8 11.70 1.89 -0.59
N ASP A 9 11.30 2.65 -1.61
CA ASP A 9 10.59 3.92 -1.47
C ASP A 9 9.10 3.69 -1.16
N PRO A 10 8.58 4.14 0.01
CA PRO A 10 7.19 3.94 0.39
C PRO A 10 6.20 4.46 -0.65
N ILE A 11 5.07 3.79 -0.79
CA ILE A 11 4.09 4.05 -1.85
C ILE A 11 2.79 4.54 -1.23
N TRP A 12 2.51 5.83 -1.37
CA TRP A 12 1.30 6.44 -0.85
C TRP A 12 0.14 6.28 -1.82
N SER A 13 -1.03 5.91 -1.28
CA SER A 13 -2.30 6.15 -1.97
C SER A 13 -2.63 7.63 -1.84
N TYR A 14 -2.43 8.39 -2.92
CA TYR A 14 -2.60 9.85 -2.94
C TYR A 14 -4.05 10.25 -3.20
N MET A 15 -4.71 9.61 -4.16
CA MET A 15 -6.12 9.83 -4.49
C MET A 15 -6.82 8.50 -4.78
N THR A 16 -8.10 8.42 -4.45
CA THR A 16 -8.93 7.24 -4.70
C THR A 16 -10.34 7.60 -5.15
N THR A 17 -10.96 6.74 -5.97
CA THR A 17 -12.41 6.77 -6.25
C THR A 17 -13.23 5.97 -5.23
N SER A 18 -12.58 5.33 -4.25
CA SER A 18 -13.29 4.60 -3.21
C SER A 18 -14.13 5.56 -2.35
N ASN A 19 -15.39 5.17 -2.14
CA ASN A 19 -16.29 5.88 -1.23
C ASN A 19 -16.21 5.35 0.21
N MET A 20 -15.40 4.31 0.46
CA MET A 20 -15.17 3.78 1.79
C MET A 20 -14.31 4.75 2.58
N ARG A 21 -14.96 5.68 3.28
CA ARG A 21 -14.33 6.63 4.20
C ARG A 21 -13.84 5.94 5.48
N ARG A 22 -12.89 5.01 5.35
CA ARG A 22 -12.31 4.36 6.53
C ARG A 22 -10.96 4.91 6.93
N TYR A 23 -10.13 5.45 6.04
CA TYR A 23 -8.80 5.96 6.41
C TYR A 23 -8.42 7.15 5.54
N ASP A 24 -7.65 8.07 6.11
CA ASP A 24 -7.12 9.21 5.37
C ASP A 24 -5.76 8.86 4.78
N CYS A 25 -4.86 8.33 5.58
CA CYS A 25 -3.54 7.91 5.14
C CYS A 25 -3.53 6.42 4.80
N LYS A 26 -2.96 6.04 3.65
CA LYS A 26 -2.68 4.65 3.26
C LYS A 26 -1.32 4.60 2.57
N VAL A 27 -0.40 3.79 3.09
CA VAL A 27 0.94 3.59 2.52
C VAL A 27 1.32 2.13 2.50
N ASP A 28 1.91 1.70 1.39
CA ASP A 28 2.51 0.39 1.23
C ASP A 28 4.03 0.51 1.31
N VAL A 29 4.66 -0.37 2.09
CA VAL A 29 6.11 -0.50 2.23
C VAL A 29 6.48 -1.93 1.82
N THR A 30 7.21 -2.06 0.71
CA THR A 30 7.73 -3.36 0.26
C THR A 30 8.80 -3.85 1.23
N ASP A 31 8.62 -5.05 1.78
CA ASP A 31 9.61 -5.68 2.66
C ASP A 31 10.56 -6.56 1.85
N ASP A 32 10.02 -7.38 0.95
CA ASP A 32 10.79 -8.28 0.09
C ASP A 32 10.02 -8.61 -1.19
N MET A 33 10.73 -9.03 -2.23
CA MET A 33 10.14 -9.47 -3.48
C MET A 33 11.01 -10.55 -4.14
N HIS A 34 10.42 -11.70 -4.41
CA HIS A 34 11.09 -12.85 -5.03
C HIS A 34 10.15 -13.54 -6.01
N ASP A 35 10.63 -13.86 -7.21
CA ASP A 35 9.84 -14.49 -8.28
C ASP A 35 8.49 -13.79 -8.55
N GLU A 36 7.38 -14.47 -8.25
CA GLU A 36 6.02 -13.98 -8.40
C GLU A 36 5.45 -13.45 -7.08
N ASP A 37 6.23 -13.38 -6.02
CA ASP A 37 5.78 -13.03 -4.68
C ASP A 37 6.33 -11.68 -4.22
N VAL A 38 5.46 -10.86 -3.63
CA VAL A 38 5.83 -9.62 -2.94
C VAL A 38 5.32 -9.66 -1.51
N LEU A 39 6.20 -9.39 -0.56
CA LEU A 39 5.87 -9.21 0.85
C LEU A 39 5.90 -7.72 1.16
N PHE A 40 4.83 -7.21 1.76
CA PHE A 40 4.75 -5.79 2.06
C PHE A 40 3.87 -5.54 3.28
N ARG A 41 4.14 -4.42 3.93
CA ARG A 41 3.30 -3.87 4.99
C ARG A 41 2.43 -2.76 4.44
N ARG A 42 1.15 -2.78 4.82
CA ARG A 42 0.20 -1.70 4.51
C ARG A 42 -0.22 -1.03 5.80
N PHE A 43 0.06 0.26 5.90
CA PHE A 43 -0.29 1.08 7.06
C PHE A 43 -1.48 1.98 6.73
N PHE A 44 -2.35 2.15 7.72
CA PHE A 44 -3.48 3.05 7.65
C PHE A 44 -3.42 4.11 8.76
N GLY A 45 -3.93 5.31 8.49
CA GLY A 45 -4.03 6.35 9.52
C GLY A 45 -5.19 7.32 9.30
N TYR A 46 -5.55 8.04 10.36
CA TYR A 46 -6.62 9.02 10.38
C TYR A 46 -6.09 10.45 10.52
N ARG A 47 -6.75 11.42 9.88
CA ARG A 47 -6.43 12.86 9.84
C ARG A 47 -6.20 13.53 11.20
N ARG A 48 -6.69 12.94 12.29
CA ARG A 48 -6.79 13.60 13.62
C ARG A 48 -6.23 12.78 14.77
N VAL A 49 -5.92 11.51 14.57
CA VAL A 49 -5.29 10.67 15.59
C VAL A 49 -4.33 9.74 14.85
N ILE A 50 -3.03 9.96 15.04
CA ILE A 50 -2.00 9.03 14.58
C ILE A 50 -1.96 7.92 15.63
N ILE A 51 -2.94 7.04 15.54
CA ILE A 51 -2.84 5.73 16.15
C ILE A 51 -2.29 4.85 15.03
N SER A 52 -1.03 4.44 15.14
CA SER A 52 -0.37 3.51 14.20
C SER A 52 -0.94 2.08 14.25
N ASP A 53 -2.08 1.86 14.91
CA ASP A 53 -2.50 0.52 15.36
C ASP A 53 -3.04 -0.37 14.24
N TRP A 54 -3.27 0.13 13.03
CA TRP A 54 -3.77 -0.68 11.91
C TRP A 54 -2.72 -0.79 10.80
N MET A 55 -1.84 -1.78 10.96
CA MET A 55 -0.91 -2.27 9.96
C MET A 55 -1.29 -3.69 9.57
N LEU A 56 -1.18 -4.00 8.28
CA LEU A 56 -1.34 -5.35 7.76
C LEU A 56 -0.02 -5.86 7.20
N PHE A 57 0.34 -7.10 7.55
CA PHE A 57 1.37 -7.87 6.85
C PHE A 57 0.70 -8.61 5.69
N LEU A 58 1.10 -8.26 4.47
CA LEU A 58 0.44 -8.72 3.26
C LEU A 58 1.42 -9.49 2.37
N HIS A 59 0.83 -10.41 1.63
CA HIS A 59 1.47 -11.15 0.56
C HIS A 59 0.72 -10.85 -0.74
N GLY A 60 1.48 -10.51 -1.78
CA GLY A 60 0.96 -10.32 -3.13
C GLY A 60 1.52 -11.38 -4.06
N HIS A 61 0.63 -12.16 -4.68
CA HIS A 61 1.02 -13.05 -5.78
C HIS A 61 0.80 -12.33 -7.11
N LEU A 62 1.90 -12.03 -7.78
CA LEU A 62 1.98 -11.35 -9.06
C LEU A 62 1.46 -12.24 -10.19
N TYR A 63 0.80 -11.63 -11.17
CA TYR A 63 0.38 -12.32 -12.38
C TYR A 63 0.20 -11.32 -13.53
N GLN A 64 0.15 -11.84 -14.75
CA GLN A 64 -0.15 -11.05 -15.93
C GLN A 64 -1.67 -11.00 -16.15
N LYS A 65 -2.24 -9.80 -16.21
CA LYS A 65 -3.63 -9.55 -16.56
C LYS A 65 -3.66 -8.74 -17.85
N SER A 66 -4.36 -9.23 -18.86
CA SER A 66 -4.59 -8.43 -20.08
C SER A 66 -5.38 -7.17 -19.71
N THR A 67 -4.89 -6.01 -20.10
CA THR A 67 -5.61 -4.75 -19.89
C THR A 67 -5.64 -3.95 -21.19
N ARG A 68 -6.65 -3.10 -21.35
CA ARG A 68 -6.74 -2.16 -22.47
C ARG A 68 -5.73 -1.01 -22.38
N TYR A 69 -5.07 -0.87 -21.23
CA TYR A 69 -4.07 0.16 -20.98
C TYR A 69 -2.68 -0.42 -21.21
N ARG A 70 -1.82 0.30 -21.94
CA ARG A 70 -0.43 -0.11 -22.20
C ARG A 70 0.42 0.11 -20.94
N ALA A 71 0.16 -0.65 -19.88
CA ALA A 71 0.89 -0.59 -18.63
C ALA A 71 2.28 -1.25 -18.76
N THR A 72 3.12 -0.71 -19.65
CA THR A 72 4.56 -0.99 -19.75
C THR A 72 4.94 -2.45 -20.08
N THR A 73 6.20 -2.66 -20.43
CA THR A 73 6.82 -3.94 -20.84
C THR A 73 7.00 -4.97 -19.71
N ALA A 74 6.44 -4.74 -18.51
CA ALA A 74 6.61 -5.63 -17.38
C ALA A 74 5.71 -6.87 -17.49
N ILE A 75 6.27 -8.07 -17.30
CA ILE A 75 5.58 -9.37 -17.40
C ILE A 75 4.38 -9.42 -16.44
N TYR A 76 4.54 -8.94 -15.20
CA TYR A 76 3.49 -8.93 -14.19
C TYR A 76 2.94 -7.53 -13.91
N ASN A 77 1.70 -7.30 -14.29
CA ASN A 77 0.98 -6.04 -14.11
C ASN A 77 -0.15 -6.10 -13.08
N ALA A 78 -0.46 -7.26 -12.51
CA ALA A 78 -1.45 -7.41 -11.46
C ALA A 78 -0.91 -8.23 -10.29
N MET A 79 -1.61 -8.18 -9.15
CA MET A 79 -1.40 -9.08 -8.02
C MET A 79 -2.71 -9.42 -7.30
N LYS A 80 -2.78 -10.62 -6.72
CA LYS A 80 -3.78 -11.01 -5.73
C LYS A 80 -3.16 -10.77 -4.35
N VAL A 81 -3.83 -10.01 -3.50
CA VAL A 81 -3.33 -9.67 -2.16
C VAL A 81 -4.05 -10.53 -1.12
N SER A 82 -3.29 -11.03 -0.16
CA SER A 82 -3.79 -11.80 0.98
C SER A 82 -3.06 -11.40 2.27
N PHE A 83 -3.65 -11.76 3.42
CA PHE A 83 -2.96 -11.64 4.70
C PHE A 83 -1.83 -12.68 4.78
N ARG A 84 -0.62 -12.26 5.17
CA ARG A 84 0.58 -13.12 5.16
C ARG A 84 0.45 -14.37 6.03
N GLU A 85 -0.17 -14.26 7.21
CA GLU A 85 -0.25 -15.38 8.16
C GLU A 85 -1.31 -16.42 7.81
N GLN A 86 -2.48 -15.97 7.35
CA GLN A 86 -3.65 -16.85 7.16
C GLN A 86 -3.96 -17.14 5.68
N GLY A 87 -3.32 -16.42 4.76
CA GLY A 87 -3.58 -16.52 3.32
C GLY A 87 -4.97 -16.04 2.89
N THR A 88 -5.76 -15.47 3.81
CA THR A 88 -7.11 -14.98 3.52
C THR A 88 -7.04 -13.91 2.42
N PRO A 89 -7.77 -14.07 1.30
CA PRO A 89 -7.79 -13.07 0.24
C PRO A 89 -8.32 -11.73 0.73
N LEU A 90 -7.66 -10.64 0.32
CA LEU A 90 -8.04 -9.27 0.64
C LEU A 90 -8.62 -8.56 -0.59
N ASP A 91 -7.80 -8.41 -1.63
CA ASP A 91 -8.17 -7.70 -2.85
C ASP A 91 -7.36 -8.18 -4.07
N THR A 92 -7.70 -7.64 -5.23
CA THR A 92 -6.86 -7.69 -6.42
C THR A 92 -6.45 -6.31 -6.85
N GLU A 93 -5.22 -6.18 -7.31
CA GLU A 93 -4.65 -4.91 -7.72
C GLU A 93 -4.06 -5.04 -9.12
N THR A 94 -4.46 -4.16 -10.04
CA THR A 94 -3.95 -4.12 -11.42
C THR A 94 -3.35 -2.75 -11.70
N LEU A 95 -2.06 -2.71 -12.05
CA LEU A 95 -1.39 -1.50 -12.50
C LEU A 95 -1.83 -1.18 -13.93
N LEU A 96 -2.57 -0.09 -14.10
CA LEU A 96 -3.10 0.36 -15.39
C LEU A 96 -2.19 1.36 -16.10
N PHE A 97 -1.43 2.13 -15.32
CA PHE A 97 -0.49 3.12 -15.83
C PHE A 97 0.67 3.28 -14.85
N GLN A 98 1.84 3.58 -15.39
CA GLN A 98 3.06 3.86 -14.66
C GLN A 98 3.82 4.94 -15.43
N ASP A 99 4.35 5.94 -14.74
CA ASP A 99 5.21 6.92 -15.39
C ASP A 99 6.55 6.30 -15.78
N MET A 100 7.29 6.99 -16.66
CA MET A 100 8.58 6.50 -17.15
C MET A 100 9.62 6.37 -16.03
N ASN A 101 9.55 7.24 -15.03
CA ASN A 101 10.50 7.30 -13.91
C ASN A 101 10.13 6.37 -12.75
N ASN A 102 9.02 5.61 -12.85
CA ASN A 102 8.54 4.74 -11.78
C ASN A 102 8.23 5.48 -10.46
N THR A 103 7.90 6.77 -10.54
CA THR A 103 7.56 7.61 -9.39
C THR A 103 6.08 7.56 -9.02
N CYS A 104 5.23 7.11 -9.94
CA CYS A 104 3.79 7.00 -9.70
C CYS A 104 3.14 5.91 -10.57
N GLY A 105 1.93 5.54 -10.19
CA GLY A 105 1.12 4.59 -10.94
C GLY A 105 -0.37 4.73 -10.66
N ILE A 106 -1.18 4.23 -11.59
CA ILE A 106 -2.63 4.13 -11.41
C ILE A 106 -2.97 2.67 -11.22
N VAL A 107 -3.58 2.35 -10.07
CA VAL A 107 -3.92 0.99 -9.68
C VAL A 107 -5.43 0.84 -9.63
N GLU A 108 -5.97 -0.12 -10.38
CA GLU A 108 -7.33 -0.61 -10.22
C GLU A 108 -7.35 -1.63 -9.07
N VAL A 109 -8.19 -1.40 -8.07
CA VAL A 109 -8.38 -2.27 -6.92
C VAL A 109 -9.78 -2.87 -6.97
N GLY A 110 -9.85 -4.20 -7.01
CA GLY A 110 -11.08 -4.97 -6.94
C GLY A 110 -11.19 -5.70 -5.60
N ASP A 111 -12.25 -5.45 -4.85
CA ASP A 111 -12.53 -6.13 -3.59
C ASP A 111 -12.86 -7.60 -3.86
N MET A 112 -12.08 -8.51 -3.28
CA MET A 112 -12.28 -9.96 -3.37
C MET A 112 -13.17 -10.50 -2.24
N ALA A 113 -13.31 -9.75 -1.13
CA ALA A 113 -14.04 -10.14 0.07
C ALA A 113 -15.52 -9.70 0.05
N SER A 114 -15.84 -8.59 -0.64
CA SER A 114 -17.21 -8.07 -0.75
C SER A 114 -17.73 -8.20 -2.18
N ALA A 115 -18.48 -9.27 -2.45
CA ALA A 115 -19.25 -9.40 -3.68
C ALA A 115 -20.22 -8.21 -3.83
N GLY A 116 -19.85 -7.19 -4.60
CA GLY A 116 -20.72 -6.05 -4.94
C GLY A 116 -20.12 -4.66 -4.79
N GLN A 117 -18.90 -4.49 -4.25
CA GLN A 117 -18.23 -3.19 -4.32
C GLN A 117 -17.43 -3.08 -5.62
N GLY A 118 -17.90 -2.21 -6.51
CA GLY A 118 -17.30 -2.01 -7.82
C GLY A 118 -15.82 -1.64 -7.74
N LEU A 119 -15.12 -1.80 -8.87
CA LEU A 119 -13.70 -1.46 -9.00
C LEU A 119 -13.43 -0.01 -8.56
N THR A 120 -12.36 0.17 -7.81
CA THR A 120 -11.87 1.50 -7.42
C THR A 120 -10.53 1.78 -8.07
N TYR A 121 -10.22 3.05 -8.29
CA TYR A 121 -8.97 3.48 -8.90
C TYR A 121 -8.19 4.33 -7.91
N GLU A 122 -6.94 3.95 -7.67
CA GLU A 122 -6.01 4.65 -6.81
C GLU A 122 -4.87 5.25 -7.63
N LEU A 123 -4.62 6.55 -7.43
CA LEU A 123 -3.36 7.17 -7.83
C LEU A 123 -2.36 6.92 -6.70
N ARG A 124 -1.33 6.12 -6.99
CA ARG A 124 -0.26 5.81 -6.06
C ARG A 124 1.01 6.55 -6.43
N VAL A 125 1.70 7.11 -5.44
CA VAL A 125 2.88 7.95 -5.63
C VAL A 125 3.97 7.52 -4.65
N LYS A 126 5.21 7.44 -5.14
CA LYS A 126 6.39 7.16 -4.33
C LYS A 126 6.67 8.30 -3.36
N ASN A 127 7.17 7.99 -2.17
CA ASN A 127 7.42 9.00 -1.13
C ASN A 127 8.39 10.06 -1.61
N SER A 128 9.43 9.70 -2.36
CA SER A 128 10.37 10.66 -2.96
C SER A 128 9.74 11.70 -3.89
N SER A 129 8.51 11.46 -4.39
CA SER A 129 7.81 12.32 -5.35
C SER A 129 6.49 12.89 -4.81
N ILE A 130 6.23 12.73 -3.50
CA ILE A 130 4.94 13.04 -2.88
C ILE A 130 4.66 14.55 -2.72
N GLU A 131 5.68 15.40 -2.84
CA GLU A 131 5.54 16.86 -2.73
C GLU A 131 4.97 17.49 -4.01
N ALA A 132 5.14 16.84 -5.17
CA ALA A 132 4.71 17.35 -6.47
C ALA A 132 3.91 16.33 -7.32
N PRO A 133 2.90 15.64 -6.76
CA PRO A 133 2.19 14.57 -7.46
C PRO A 133 1.39 15.11 -8.66
N ASN A 134 0.92 16.36 -8.59
CA ASN A 134 0.22 17.04 -9.67
C ASN A 134 1.07 17.33 -10.91
N GLN A 135 2.40 17.27 -10.79
CA GLN A 135 3.33 17.44 -11.91
C GLN A 135 3.61 16.14 -12.65
N THR A 136 3.22 15.00 -12.08
CA THR A 136 3.44 13.67 -12.68
C THR A 136 2.48 13.38 -13.83
N ASP A 137 2.91 12.53 -14.77
CA ASP A 137 2.03 12.05 -15.84
C ASP A 137 0.87 11.21 -15.33
N CYS A 138 1.07 10.48 -14.22
CA CYS A 138 0.00 9.69 -13.60
C CYS A 138 -1.16 10.57 -13.15
N PHE A 139 -0.92 11.79 -12.66
CA PHE A 139 -2.00 12.67 -12.23
C PHE A 139 -2.91 13.06 -13.42
N LYS A 140 -2.30 13.44 -14.55
CA LYS A 140 -3.03 13.79 -15.77
C LYS A 140 -3.81 12.58 -16.31
N GLU A 141 -3.18 11.41 -16.38
CA GLU A 141 -3.83 10.18 -16.83
C GLU A 141 -4.95 9.72 -15.88
N TYR A 142 -4.76 9.89 -14.57
CA TYR A 142 -5.77 9.57 -13.56
C TYR A 142 -7.01 10.43 -13.73
N GLN A 143 -6.85 11.75 -13.90
CA GLN A 143 -7.97 12.66 -14.15
C GLN A 143 -8.74 12.30 -15.42
N LYS A 144 -8.03 11.93 -16.51
CA LYS A 144 -8.66 11.45 -17.75
C LYS A 144 -9.44 10.15 -17.55
N MET A 145 -8.93 9.25 -16.71
CA MET A 145 -9.53 7.95 -16.43
C MET A 145 -10.80 8.09 -15.58
N VAL A 146 -10.74 8.84 -14.48
CA VAL A 146 -11.83 8.93 -13.51
C VAL A 146 -12.93 9.92 -13.92
N LYS A 147 -12.66 10.83 -14.86
CA LYS A 147 -13.63 11.79 -15.43
C LYS A 147 -14.53 12.45 -14.36
N LYS A 148 -15.82 12.12 -14.35
CA LYS A 148 -16.86 12.68 -13.44
C LYS A 148 -17.02 11.88 -12.14
N ALA A 149 -16.22 10.83 -11.91
CA ALA A 149 -16.27 10.08 -10.68
C ALA A 149 -15.90 10.95 -9.48
N LYS A 150 -16.48 10.64 -8.32
CA LYS A 150 -16.11 11.29 -7.07
C LYS A 150 -14.72 10.80 -6.66
N VAL A 151 -13.77 11.72 -6.60
CA VAL A 151 -12.38 11.45 -6.17
C VAL A 151 -12.18 12.04 -4.77
N THR A 152 -11.48 11.29 -3.93
CA THR A 152 -11.05 11.74 -2.60
C THR A 152 -9.52 11.79 -2.55
N VAL A 153 -8.96 12.89 -2.05
CA VAL A 153 -7.53 12.96 -1.68
C VAL A 153 -7.37 12.31 -0.32
N THR A 154 -6.56 11.26 -0.28
CA THR A 154 -6.27 10.48 0.93
C THR A 154 -5.02 11.05 1.61
N TYR A 155 -3.94 11.27 0.86
CA TYR A 155 -2.70 11.77 1.43
C TYR A 155 -2.79 13.22 1.95
N LEU A 156 -2.13 13.47 3.07
CA LEU A 156 -1.82 14.78 3.63
C LEU A 156 -0.37 14.76 4.17
N PRO A 157 0.32 15.91 4.28
CA PRO A 157 1.69 15.94 4.81
C PRO A 157 1.83 15.28 6.19
N ALA A 158 0.83 15.42 7.06
CA ALA A 158 0.81 14.78 8.38
C ALA A 158 0.84 13.23 8.33
N CYS A 159 0.49 12.61 7.19
CA CYS A 159 0.59 11.17 7.01
C CYS A 159 2.02 10.65 7.11
N GLN A 160 3.04 11.47 6.83
CA GLN A 160 4.44 11.09 6.95
C GLN A 160 4.80 10.54 8.34
N ASN A 161 4.07 10.98 9.37
CA ASN A 161 4.28 10.50 10.74
C ASN A 161 4.05 8.99 10.89
N ILE A 162 3.28 8.35 10.01
CA ILE A 162 3.10 6.88 10.00
C ILE A 162 4.41 6.13 9.73
N LEU A 163 5.33 6.75 8.99
CA LEU A 163 6.63 6.15 8.68
C LEU A 163 7.63 6.26 9.85
N ILE A 164 7.32 7.06 10.88
CA ILE A 164 8.17 7.19 12.06
C ILE A 164 8.17 5.86 12.82
N GLY A 165 9.36 5.28 12.99
CA GLY A 165 9.52 4.02 13.72
C GLY A 165 9.02 2.77 12.97
N MET A 166 8.63 2.89 11.68
CA MET A 166 8.14 1.74 10.90
C MET A 166 9.13 0.57 10.85
N ASN A 167 10.44 0.85 10.90
CA ASN A 167 11.48 -0.18 10.88
C ASN A 167 11.59 -0.98 12.18
N ASN A 168 10.97 -0.52 13.26
CA ASN A 168 10.95 -1.22 14.55
C ASN A 168 9.81 -2.24 14.65
N ILE A 169 8.94 -2.32 13.63
CA ILE A 169 7.75 -3.17 13.64
C ILE A 169 8.07 -4.47 12.88
N ILE A 170 8.20 -5.56 13.62
CA ILE A 170 8.45 -6.91 13.12
C ILE A 170 7.14 -7.70 13.15
N ALA A 171 6.93 -8.60 12.20
CA ALA A 171 5.81 -9.54 12.26
C ALA A 171 5.87 -10.31 13.58
N GLY A 172 4.75 -10.36 14.31
CA GLY A 172 4.66 -11.14 15.53
C GLY A 172 4.96 -12.60 15.20
N GLY A 173 6.16 -13.07 15.56
CA GLY A 173 6.39 -14.50 15.68
C GLY A 173 5.40 -15.04 16.72
N SER A 174 4.90 -16.25 16.47
CA SER A 174 4.13 -17.08 17.41
C SER A 174 4.42 -16.72 18.89
N PRO A 175 3.40 -16.55 19.76
CA PRO A 175 3.66 -16.26 21.15
C PRO A 175 4.40 -17.49 21.71
N ASP A 176 5.65 -17.30 22.10
CA ASP A 176 6.27 -17.89 23.29
C ASP A 176 7.75 -17.48 23.36
N ASN A 177 8.14 -17.05 24.57
CA ASN A 177 9.49 -16.77 25.06
C ASN A 177 10.02 -15.32 25.01
N GLY A 178 9.13 -14.32 25.07
CA GLY A 178 9.51 -12.90 25.10
C GLY A 178 9.30 -12.16 26.42
N ALA A 179 9.23 -12.83 27.57
CA ALA A 179 9.14 -12.17 28.88
C ALA A 179 10.42 -12.42 29.68
N ILE A 180 11.49 -11.67 29.38
CA ILE A 180 12.51 -11.38 30.39
C ILE A 180 12.25 -9.94 30.82
N GLY A 181 11.31 -9.80 31.75
CA GLY A 181 11.15 -8.59 32.52
C GLY A 181 12.44 -8.33 33.29
N LEU A 182 13.09 -7.22 32.98
CA LEU A 182 14.12 -6.60 33.81
C LEU A 182 13.52 -6.28 35.18
N LEU A 183 13.67 -7.18 36.15
CA LEU A 183 13.43 -6.88 37.56
C LEU A 183 14.68 -6.24 38.15
N TYR A 184 14.64 -4.91 38.27
CA TYR A 184 15.56 -4.15 39.10
C TYR A 184 15.32 -4.48 40.59
N PHE A 185 16.42 -4.81 41.27
CA PHE A 185 16.75 -4.65 42.69
C PHE A 185 15.67 -4.88 43.76
N ILE A 186 16.04 -5.68 44.79
CA ILE A 186 16.44 -5.15 46.11
C ILE A 186 17.15 -6.27 46.89
N SER A 187 18.38 -5.99 47.31
CA SER A 187 19.17 -6.77 48.26
C SER A 187 18.85 -6.24 49.65
N TRP A 188 18.48 -7.12 50.60
CA TRP A 188 18.55 -6.84 52.03
C TRP A 188 19.22 -8.01 52.76
N ILE A 189 20.00 -7.58 53.76
CA ILE A 189 20.88 -8.30 54.69
C ILE A 189 20.14 -9.36 55.49
#